data_AF-A0AAD7MNE2-F1
#
_entry.id   AF-A0AAD7MNE2-F1
#
_cell.length_a   1.000
_cell.length_b   1.000
_cell.length_c   1.000
_cell.angle_alpha   90.00
_cell.angle_beta   90.00
_cell.angle_gamma   90.00
#
_symmetry.space_group_name_H-M   'P 1'
#
loop_
_entity.id
_entity.type
_entity.pdbx_description
1 polymer ?
#
loop_
_entity_poly.entity_id
_entity_poly.type
_entity_poly.pdbx_seq_one_letter_code
_entity_poly.pdbx_strand_id
1 'polypeptide(L)'
;MVAFPQPDGGDAERIDGSPAVSLHDSAADVDALLRAIFDSSYFMPHPEPVKLSVILGILRLSHKYDIQYLHRRALNHLSARYFAASAEDYRSPAAEARRKDEEAVSLLFVIQAAVEVGAL
;
A
#
# COMPACT_ATOMS: atom_id res chain seq x y z
N MET A 1 -4.08 -22.93 23.01
CA MET A 1 -4.02 -22.76 21.53
C MET A 1 -5.43 -22.51 21.05
N VAL A 2 -5.70 -21.32 20.52
CA VAL A 2 -6.95 -21.04 19.80
C VAL A 2 -6.63 -21.31 18.33
N ALA A 3 -7.20 -22.38 17.78
CA ALA A 3 -7.11 -22.67 16.36
C ALA A 3 -8.39 -22.17 15.70
N PHE A 4 -8.27 -21.41 14.60
CA PHE A 4 -9.43 -21.07 13.79
C PHE A 4 -9.89 -22.36 13.07
N PRO A 5 -11.18 -22.72 13.13
CA PRO A 5 -11.69 -23.84 12.37
C PRO A 5 -11.42 -23.56 10.89
N GLN A 6 -10.64 -24.42 10.25
CA GLN A 6 -10.51 -24.36 8.79
C GLN A 6 -11.85 -24.77 8.19
N PRO A 7 -12.30 -24.13 7.09
CA PRO A 7 -13.52 -24.54 6.40
C PRO A 7 -13.42 -26.04 6.08
N ASP A 8 -14.52 -26.77 6.33
CA ASP A 8 -14.56 -28.22 6.23
C ASP A 8 -13.99 -28.68 4.88
N GLY A 9 -12.95 -29.52 4.92
CA GLY A 9 -11.99 -29.77 3.84
C GLY A 9 -12.52 -30.50 2.59
N GLY A 10 -13.83 -30.42 2.28
CA GLY A 10 -14.45 -30.96 1.07
C GLY A 10 -14.46 -30.00 -0.12
N ASP A 11 -14.63 -28.69 0.13
CA ASP A 11 -14.86 -27.69 -0.95
C ASP A 11 -13.77 -26.61 -1.05
N ALA A 12 -12.71 -26.69 -0.24
CA ALA A 12 -11.60 -25.75 -0.35
C ALA A 12 -10.80 -26.02 -1.63
N GLU A 13 -10.71 -25.02 -2.51
CA GLU A 13 -9.87 -25.07 -3.71
C GLU A 13 -8.44 -25.50 -3.32
N ARG A 14 -7.85 -26.41 -4.09
CA ARG A 14 -6.49 -26.90 -3.84
C ARG A 14 -5.59 -26.61 -5.02
N ILE A 15 -4.40 -26.11 -4.76
CA ILE A 15 -3.33 -25.91 -5.73
C ILE A 15 -2.17 -26.81 -5.31
N ASP A 16 -1.73 -27.69 -6.21
CA ASP A 16 -0.66 -28.67 -5.96
C ASP A 16 -0.87 -29.52 -4.67
N GLY A 17 -2.13 -29.81 -4.35
CA GLY A 17 -2.50 -30.58 -3.17
C GLY A 17 -2.52 -29.78 -1.87
N SER A 18 -2.16 -28.49 -1.88
CA SER A 18 -2.27 -27.58 -0.73
C SER A 18 -3.59 -26.80 -0.76
N PRO A 19 -4.23 -26.53 0.40
CA PRO A 19 -5.38 -25.64 0.47
C PRO A 19 -5.03 -24.25 -0.07
N ALA A 20 -5.81 -23.76 -1.02
CA ALA A 20 -5.67 -22.44 -1.60
C ALA A 20 -6.57 -21.44 -0.86
N VAL A 21 -6.07 -20.21 -0.68
CA VAL A 21 -6.84 -19.10 -0.13
C VAL A 21 -7.11 -18.12 -1.25
N SER A 22 -8.39 -17.91 -1.57
CA SER A 22 -8.80 -16.91 -2.56
C SER A 22 -8.72 -15.51 -1.95
N LEU A 23 -7.95 -14.63 -2.58
CA LEU A 23 -7.88 -13.22 -2.25
C LEU A 23 -8.71 -12.42 -3.25
N HIS A 24 -9.55 -11.52 -2.75
CA HIS A 24 -10.40 -10.65 -3.58
C HIS A 24 -9.71 -9.35 -4.00
N ASP A 25 -8.45 -9.19 -3.63
CA ASP A 25 -7.65 -8.01 -3.92
C ASP A 25 -7.03 -8.08 -5.31
N SER A 26 -6.54 -6.94 -5.81
CA SER A 26 -5.89 -6.91 -7.11
C SER A 26 -4.61 -7.76 -7.08
N ALA A 27 -4.39 -8.57 -8.12
CA ALA A 27 -3.20 -9.41 -8.20
C ALA A 27 -1.90 -8.59 -8.17
N ALA A 28 -1.92 -7.38 -8.72
CA ALA A 28 -0.78 -6.46 -8.72
C ALA A 28 -0.46 -5.93 -7.31
N ASP A 29 -1.48 -5.57 -6.51
CA ASP A 29 -1.25 -5.10 -5.15
C ASP A 29 -0.81 -6.24 -4.24
N VAL A 30 -1.37 -7.45 -4.42
CA VAL A 30 -0.96 -8.65 -3.69
C VAL A 30 0.50 -9.01 -4.01
N ASP A 31 0.90 -9.01 -5.28
CA ASP A 31 2.31 -9.26 -5.67
C ASP A 31 3.24 -8.22 -5.03
N ALA A 32 2.89 -6.92 -5.10
CA ALA A 32 3.68 -5.86 -4.48
C ALA A 32 3.79 -6.03 -2.96
N LEU A 33 2.70 -6.38 -2.27
CA LEU A 33 2.69 -6.61 -0.83
C LEU A 33 3.56 -7.82 -0.46
N LEU A 34 3.36 -8.96 -1.13
CA LEU A 34 4.11 -10.18 -0.83
C LEU A 34 5.60 -9.99 -1.09
N ARG A 35 5.99 -9.32 -2.18
CA ARG A 35 7.38 -8.94 -2.42
C ARG A 35 7.93 -8.06 -1.32
N ALA A 36 7.19 -7.05 -0.86
CA ALA A 36 7.64 -6.18 0.23
C ALA A 36 7.82 -6.92 1.57
N ILE A 37 7.07 -8.03 1.80
CA ILE A 37 7.20 -8.88 2.99
C ILE A 37 8.43 -9.78 2.89
N PHE A 38 8.61 -10.46 1.75
CA PHE A 38 9.63 -11.50 1.61
C PHE A 38 10.98 -10.98 1.11
N ASP A 39 10.97 -9.87 0.38
CA ASP A 39 12.15 -9.16 -0.08
C ASP A 39 12.14 -7.75 0.48
N SER A 40 12.88 -7.55 1.57
CA SER A 40 12.97 -6.23 2.19
C SER A 40 13.45 -5.16 1.20
N SER A 41 14.29 -5.50 0.22
CA SER A 41 14.87 -4.56 -0.75
C SER A 41 13.87 -4.06 -1.79
N TYR A 42 12.76 -4.78 -1.98
CA TYR A 42 11.71 -4.40 -2.93
C TYR A 42 11.01 -3.09 -2.54
N PHE A 43 10.82 -2.85 -1.25
CA PHE A 43 10.12 -1.67 -0.73
C PHE A 43 10.94 -0.97 0.35
N MET A 44 12.08 -0.43 -0.06
CA MET A 44 12.96 0.37 0.79
C MET A 44 12.26 1.60 1.36
N PRO A 45 12.66 2.06 2.57
CA PRO A 45 12.12 3.30 3.13
C PRO A 45 12.50 4.51 2.27
N HIS A 46 11.68 5.57 2.36
CA HIS A 46 12.02 6.89 1.82
C HIS A 46 13.44 7.30 2.26
N PRO A 47 14.29 7.88 1.39
CA PRO A 47 13.97 8.54 0.12
C PRO A 47 14.03 7.68 -1.15
N GLU A 48 14.14 6.35 -1.04
CA GLU A 48 14.27 5.50 -2.23
C GLU A 48 13.06 5.68 -3.17
N PRO A 49 13.26 5.90 -4.49
CA PRO A 49 12.17 6.09 -5.43
C PRO A 49 11.33 4.82 -5.56
N VAL A 50 10.03 4.94 -5.27
CA VAL A 50 9.05 3.88 -5.48
C VAL A 50 7.90 4.41 -6.34
N LYS A 51 7.39 3.57 -7.24
CA LYS A 51 6.22 3.89 -8.05
C LYS A 51 5.00 4.13 -7.17
N LEU A 52 4.21 5.16 -7.49
CA LEU A 52 3.01 5.48 -6.72
C LEU A 52 2.02 4.32 -6.64
N SER A 53 1.81 3.57 -7.73
CA SER A 53 0.92 2.41 -7.73
C SER A 53 1.34 1.36 -6.69
N VAL A 54 2.64 1.12 -6.53
CA VAL A 54 3.19 0.20 -5.51
C VAL A 54 2.97 0.76 -4.10
N ILE A 55 3.21 2.07 -3.90
CA ILE A 55 2.95 2.73 -2.61
C ILE A 55 1.47 2.59 -2.21
N LEU A 56 0.55 2.89 -3.12
CA LEU A 56 -0.89 2.82 -2.85
C LEU A 56 -1.37 1.37 -2.64
N GLY A 57 -0.89 0.42 -3.44
CA GLY A 57 -1.22 -1.00 -3.28
C GLY A 57 -0.77 -1.54 -1.93
N ILE A 58 0.49 -1.27 -1.55
CA ILE A 58 1.03 -1.66 -0.24
C ILE A 58 0.27 -0.93 0.88
N LEU A 59 -0.03 0.37 0.73
CA LEU A 59 -0.77 1.14 1.74
C LEU A 59 -2.14 0.50 2.05
N ARG A 60 -2.94 0.23 1.01
CA ARG A 60 -4.28 -0.38 1.13
C ARG A 60 -4.23 -1.75 1.79
N LEU A 61 -3.39 -2.64 1.27
CA LEU A 61 -3.37 -4.01 1.75
C LEU A 61 -2.66 -4.14 3.10
N SER A 62 -1.63 -3.34 3.39
CA SER A 62 -1.01 -3.32 4.71
C SER A 62 -1.96 -2.79 5.79
N HIS A 63 -2.87 -1.88 5.46
CA HIS A 63 -3.96 -1.49 6.36
C HIS A 63 -4.97 -2.63 6.54
N LYS A 64 -5.46 -3.22 5.43
CA LYS A 64 -6.45 -4.32 5.44
C LYS A 64 -5.97 -5.55 6.22
N TYR A 65 -4.70 -5.93 6.07
CA TYR A 65 -4.10 -7.12 6.67
C TYR A 65 -3.26 -6.83 7.92
N ASP A 66 -3.37 -5.61 8.48
CA ASP A 66 -2.71 -5.19 9.72
C ASP A 66 -1.16 -5.35 9.73
N ILE A 67 -0.52 -5.03 8.61
CA ILE A 67 0.94 -5.09 8.44
C ILE A 67 1.53 -3.71 8.76
N GLN A 68 1.55 -3.40 10.05
CA GLN A 68 1.83 -2.06 10.59
C GLN A 68 3.14 -1.41 10.11
N TYR A 69 4.21 -2.17 9.92
CA TYR A 69 5.50 -1.60 9.50
C TYR A 69 5.49 -1.16 8.03
N LEU A 70 4.80 -1.90 7.16
CA LEU A 70 4.61 -1.52 5.75
C LEU A 70 3.63 -0.36 5.63
N HIS A 71 2.57 -0.37 6.43
CA HIS A 71 1.59 0.71 6.47
C HIS A 71 2.24 2.06 6.79
N ARG A 72 3.02 2.13 7.88
CA ARG A 72 3.78 3.35 8.23
C ARG A 72 4.79 3.75 7.15
N ARG A 73 5.48 2.78 6.54
CA ARG A 73 6.46 3.06 5.49
C ARG A 73 5.80 3.63 4.23
N ALA A 74 4.65 3.08 3.82
CA ALA A 74 3.89 3.56 2.69
C ALA A 74 3.32 4.97 2.95
N LEU A 75 2.82 5.23 4.16
CA LEU A 75 2.42 6.57 4.57
C LEU A 75 3.58 7.56 4.50
N ASN A 76 4.77 7.20 4.98
CA ASN A 76 5.95 8.07 4.91
C ASN A 76 6.35 8.41 3.47
N HIS A 77 6.27 7.43 2.56
CA HIS A 77 6.48 7.67 1.13
C HIS A 77 5.45 8.63 0.54
N LEU A 78 4.17 8.42 0.87
CA LEU A 78 3.08 9.27 0.41
C LEU A 78 3.21 10.70 0.97
N SER A 79 3.51 10.83 2.27
CA SER A 79 3.63 12.13 2.92
C SER A 79 4.83 12.92 2.44
N ALA A 80 6.00 12.30 2.33
CA ALA A 80 7.20 13.00 1.87
C ALA A 80 7.08 13.49 0.42
N ARG A 81 6.28 12.81 -0.40
CA ARG A 81 6.13 13.13 -1.81
C ARG A 81 4.97 14.09 -2.09
N TYR A 82 3.83 13.91 -1.41
CA TYR A 82 2.56 14.57 -1.76
C TYR A 82 1.98 15.50 -0.70
N PHE A 83 2.44 15.42 0.55
CA PHE A 83 1.93 16.27 1.62
C PHE A 83 2.99 17.26 2.07
N ALA A 84 2.61 18.54 2.10
CA ALA A 84 3.44 19.56 2.73
C ALA A 84 3.40 19.36 4.25
N ALA A 85 4.56 19.41 4.89
CA ALA A 85 4.65 19.26 6.34
C ALA A 85 4.07 20.47 7.11
N SER A 86 3.91 21.61 6.43
CA SER A 86 3.31 22.83 6.99
C SER A 86 2.69 23.72 5.90
N ALA A 87 1.90 24.71 6.31
CA ALA A 87 1.37 25.72 5.40
C ALA A 87 2.47 26.56 4.71
N GLU A 88 3.63 26.70 5.36
CA GLU A 88 4.80 27.36 4.81
C GLU A 88 5.51 26.47 3.77
N ASP A 89 5.66 25.18 4.08
CA ASP A 89 6.19 24.19 3.14
C ASP A 89 5.30 24.10 1.87
N TYR A 90 3.98 24.18 2.03
CA TYR A 90 3.03 24.21 0.93
C TYR A 90 3.23 25.40 -0.02
N ARG A 91 3.63 26.56 0.53
CA ARG A 91 3.90 27.79 -0.23
C ARG A 91 5.33 27.82 -0.79
N SER A 92 6.15 26.81 -0.51
CA SER A 92 7.53 26.77 -0.97
C SER A 92 7.62 26.48 -2.48
N PRO A 93 8.66 26.99 -3.17
CA PRO A 93 8.91 26.66 -4.57
C PRO A 93 9.16 25.15 -4.78
N ALA A 94 9.67 24.45 -3.76
CA ALA A 94 9.88 23.01 -3.80
C ALA A 94 8.55 22.24 -3.82
N ALA A 95 7.55 22.67 -3.04
CA ALA A 95 6.20 22.13 -3.11
C ALA A 95 5.51 22.47 -4.44
N GLU A 96 5.81 23.63 -5.03
CA GLU A 96 5.30 24.00 -6.36
C GLU A 96 5.86 23.12 -7.48
N ALA A 97 7.14 22.73 -7.38
CA ALA A 97 7.74 21.75 -8.29
C ALA A 97 7.11 20.36 -8.14
N ARG A 98 6.88 19.88 -6.90
CA ARG A 98 6.18 18.61 -6.63
C ARG A 98 4.79 18.59 -7.27
N ARG A 99 4.02 19.67 -7.12
CA ARG A 99 2.67 19.81 -7.72
C ARG A 99 2.65 19.64 -9.23
N LYS A 100 3.67 20.10 -9.95
CA LYS A 100 3.74 19.94 -11.42
C LYS A 100 4.00 18.50 -11.85
N ASP A 101 4.74 17.74 -11.05
CA ASP A 101 4.91 16.29 -11.24
C ASP A 101 3.63 15.51 -10.85
N GLU A 102 2.83 16.06 -9.93
CA GLU A 102 1.57 15.49 -9.42
C GLU A 102 0.37 15.67 -10.33
N GLU A 103 0.32 16.65 -11.22
CA GLU A 103 -0.80 16.79 -12.18
C GLU A 103 -0.96 15.56 -13.10
N ALA A 104 0.08 14.73 -13.23
CA ALA A 104 0.02 13.43 -13.90
C ALA A 104 -0.58 12.31 -13.04
N VAL A 105 -0.65 12.50 -11.72
CA VAL A 105 -1.26 11.59 -10.75
C VAL A 105 -2.70 12.03 -10.54
N SER A 106 -3.65 11.21 -10.98
CA SER A 106 -5.06 11.51 -10.75
C SER A 106 -5.33 11.56 -9.24
N LEU A 107 -5.65 12.75 -8.72
CA LEU A 107 -6.03 13.05 -7.33
C LEU A 107 -7.05 12.04 -6.78
N LEU A 108 -7.87 11.48 -7.69
CA LEU A 108 -8.83 10.42 -7.45
C LEU A 108 -8.19 9.17 -6.81
N PHE A 109 -7.00 8.75 -7.25
CA PHE A 109 -6.33 7.58 -6.69
C PHE A 109 -5.87 7.79 -5.24
N VAL A 110 -5.44 9.01 -4.91
CA VAL A 110 -5.01 9.36 -3.56
C VAL A 110 -6.22 9.49 -2.64
N ILE A 111 -7.30 10.13 -3.10
CA ILE A 111 -8.57 10.23 -2.36
C ILE A 111 -9.16 8.84 -2.10
N GLN A 112 -9.19 7.97 -3.12
CA GLN A 112 -9.68 6.60 -2.98
C GLN A 112 -8.89 5.83 -1.92
N ALA A 113 -7.56 5.94 -1.94
CA ALA A 113 -6.71 5.31 -0.93
C ALA A 113 -6.94 5.91 0.46
N ALA A 114 -7.15 7.22 0.58
CA ALA A 114 -7.47 7.85 1.86
C ALA A 114 -8.80 7.36 2.45
N VAL A 115 -9.83 7.17 1.61
CA VAL A 115 -11.11 6.57 2.01
C VAL A 115 -10.93 5.13 2.49
N GLU A 116 -10.16 4.32 1.76
CA GLU A 116 -9.92 2.90 2.10
C GLU A 116 -9.11 2.71 3.40
N VAL A 117 -8.31 3.71 3.77
CA VAL A 117 -7.51 3.71 5.01
C VAL A 117 -8.27 4.39 6.17
N GLY A 118 -9.50 4.88 5.94
CA GLY A 118 -10.30 5.56 6.97
C GLY A 118 -9.71 6.89 7.42
N ALA A 119 -8.96 7.56 6.55
CA ALA A 119 -8.32 8.84 6.82
C ALA A 119 -9.19 10.07 6.47
N LEU A 120 -10.43 9.85 5.99
CA LEU A 120 -11.44 10.85 5.65
C LEU A 120 -12.81 10.46 6.22
#